data_AF-A0A0G1WEG5-F1
#
_entry.id   AF-A0A0G1WEG5-F1
#
_cell.length_a   1.000
_cell.length_b   1.000
_cell.length_c   1.000
_cell.angle_alpha   90.00
_cell.angle_beta   90.00
_cell.angle_gamma   90.00
#
_symmetry.space_group_name_H-M   'P 1'
#
loop_
_entity.id
_entity.type
_entity.pdbx_description
1 polymer ?
#
loop_
_entity_poly.entity_id
_entity_poly.type
_entity_poly.pdbx_seq_one_letter_code
_entity_poly.pdbx_strand_id
1 'polypeptide(L)'
;MKKYDHKRIEGRWQKEWEKKKLYKISDKIRGKKNFYLLTEFPYPSGNLHVGHWYAFSVPDILARHARMQGKNVLFPVGFDAFGLPAENAAIKNKLNPRKWTYGNIDFMRKQMRSMGTSFDWSREVVTCDPSYYKWTQWQFLQFFKKGLAYRKETAVNWCPSCKTVLANEQVENGHCERCKTEVVQKEMLQWNLKITDYADRLHDDLALLDWPEPIKDAQRAWIGRSEGAEISFQLSGASFQGESIKVFTTRADTLYGATYLVLAPEHPLLDQLRASSFELLGNAEEVKHYIEKARERKQNWSDRKIKGRQAWN
;
A
#
# COMPACT_ATOMS: atom_id res chain seq x y z
N MET A 1 29.50 -19.55 -43.43
CA MET A 1 28.74 -18.48 -42.72
C MET A 1 29.47 -18.06 -41.45
N LYS A 2 29.66 -16.76 -41.20
CA LYS A 2 30.15 -16.30 -39.89
C LYS A 2 29.03 -16.49 -38.86
N LYS A 3 29.34 -17.08 -37.69
CA LYS A 3 28.39 -17.27 -36.58
C LYS A 3 27.99 -15.91 -35.99
N TYR A 4 26.75 -15.83 -35.50
CA TYR A 4 26.27 -14.67 -34.74
C TYR A 4 27.07 -14.55 -33.42
N ASP A 5 27.63 -13.38 -33.17
CA ASP A 5 28.41 -13.06 -31.96
C ASP A 5 27.76 -11.87 -31.26
N HIS A 6 26.88 -12.17 -30.31
CA HIS A 6 26.11 -11.17 -29.57
C HIS A 6 27.02 -10.27 -28.73
N LYS A 7 28.08 -10.81 -28.12
CA LYS A 7 29.00 -10.07 -27.24
C LYS A 7 29.65 -8.89 -27.96
N ARG A 8 29.99 -9.08 -29.24
CA ARG A 8 30.55 -8.02 -30.08
C ARG A 8 29.50 -6.99 -30.52
N ILE A 9 28.28 -7.41 -30.80
CA ILE A 9 27.24 -6.58 -31.41
C ILE A 9 26.48 -5.74 -30.38
N GLU A 10 26.10 -6.33 -29.25
CA GLU A 10 25.28 -5.70 -28.21
C GLU A 10 25.98 -4.49 -27.60
N GLY A 11 27.22 -4.67 -27.11
CA GLY A 11 27.99 -3.60 -26.49
C GLY A 11 28.32 -2.45 -27.46
N ARG A 12 28.45 -2.74 -28.76
CA ARG A 12 28.63 -1.70 -29.80
C ARG A 12 27.38 -0.82 -29.90
N TRP A 13 26.21 -1.41 -30.09
CA TRP A 13 24.99 -0.63 -30.29
C TRP A 13 24.54 0.11 -29.03
N GLN A 14 24.70 -0.48 -27.86
CA GLN A 14 24.43 0.20 -26.58
C GLN A 14 25.26 1.50 -26.45
N LYS A 15 26.56 1.45 -26.75
CA LYS A 15 27.44 2.62 -26.75
C LYS A 15 27.03 3.67 -27.79
N GLU A 16 26.67 3.24 -28.99
CA GLU A 16 26.22 4.15 -30.06
C GLU A 16 24.91 4.87 -29.70
N TRP A 17 23.93 4.18 -29.12
CA TRP A 17 22.68 4.78 -28.69
C TRP A 17 22.87 5.79 -27.55
N GLU A 18 23.72 5.46 -26.57
CA GLU A 18 24.06 6.36 -25.47
C GLU A 18 24.79 7.61 -25.97
N LYS A 19 25.80 7.44 -26.84
CA LYS A 19 26.56 8.55 -27.44
C LYS A 19 25.63 9.52 -28.18
N LYS A 20 24.66 8.98 -28.92
CA LYS A 20 23.65 9.76 -29.65
C LYS A 20 22.54 10.31 -28.74
N LYS A 21 22.53 9.96 -27.45
CA LYS A 21 21.47 10.30 -26.49
C LYS A 21 20.08 9.97 -27.04
N LEU A 22 19.97 8.84 -27.74
CA LEU A 22 18.81 8.50 -28.58
C LEU A 22 17.47 8.52 -27.83
N TYR A 23 17.51 8.22 -26.52
CA TYR A 23 16.33 8.10 -25.68
C TYR A 23 16.08 9.33 -24.80
N LYS A 24 16.95 10.34 -24.84
CA LYS A 24 16.73 11.61 -24.14
C LYS A 24 15.71 12.44 -24.92
N ILE A 25 14.62 12.83 -24.26
CA ILE A 25 13.53 13.57 -24.90
C ILE A 25 13.24 14.92 -24.25
N SER A 26 12.86 15.89 -25.07
CA SER A 26 12.27 17.16 -24.63
C SER A 26 10.79 16.97 -24.29
N ASP A 27 10.26 17.78 -23.36
CA ASP A 27 8.86 17.65 -22.90
C ASP A 27 7.83 17.83 -24.03
N LYS A 28 8.16 18.64 -25.03
CA LYS A 28 7.34 18.84 -26.24
C LYS A 28 8.24 18.91 -27.47
N ILE A 29 7.83 18.22 -28.53
CA ILE A 29 8.44 18.29 -29.85
C ILE A 29 7.33 18.64 -30.85
N ARG A 30 7.50 19.73 -31.60
CA ARG A 30 6.51 20.18 -32.59
C ARG A 30 6.21 19.06 -33.60
N GLY A 31 4.92 18.82 -33.85
CA GLY A 31 4.48 17.82 -34.82
C GLY A 31 4.54 16.37 -34.34
N LYS A 32 4.96 16.09 -33.10
CA LYS A 32 4.95 14.74 -32.52
C LYS A 32 3.94 14.62 -31.38
N LYS A 33 3.24 13.49 -31.33
CA LYS A 33 2.37 13.13 -30.20
C LYS A 33 3.22 12.58 -29.06
N ASN A 34 3.04 13.12 -27.85
CA ASN A 34 3.67 12.60 -26.64
C ASN A 34 3.09 11.22 -26.30
N PHE A 35 3.96 10.31 -25.87
CA PHE A 35 3.60 8.98 -25.41
C PHE A 35 4.42 8.66 -24.16
N TYR A 36 3.74 8.51 -23.03
CA TYR A 36 4.37 8.11 -21.77
C TYR A 36 4.13 6.60 -21.62
N LEU A 37 5.23 5.83 -21.61
CA LEU A 37 5.21 4.46 -21.15
C LEU A 37 5.94 4.35 -19.80
N LEU A 38 5.34 3.65 -18.83
CA LEU A 38 5.91 3.46 -17.50
C LEU A 38 6.00 1.98 -17.15
N THR A 39 7.09 1.61 -16.52
CA THR A 39 7.24 0.35 -15.79
C THR A 39 7.46 0.68 -14.32
N GLU A 40 6.91 -0.13 -13.42
CA GLU A 40 7.23 -0.03 -12.00
C GLU A 40 8.74 -0.15 -11.82
N PHE A 41 9.33 0.90 -11.23
CA PHE A 41 10.75 0.95 -10.96
C PHE A 41 11.15 -0.01 -9.82
N PRO A 42 12.36 -0.61 -9.87
CA PRO A 42 12.69 -1.70 -8.96
C PRO A 42 13.11 -1.21 -7.57
N TYR A 43 12.88 -2.06 -6.57
CA TYR A 43 13.53 -1.94 -5.27
C TYR A 43 15.02 -2.31 -5.37
N PRO A 44 15.95 -1.47 -4.88
CA PRO A 44 17.38 -1.77 -4.88
C PRO A 44 17.76 -2.69 -3.70
N SER A 45 17.07 -3.82 -3.57
CA SER A 45 17.27 -4.81 -2.51
C SER A 45 18.24 -5.95 -2.89
N GLY A 46 18.77 -5.93 -4.12
CA GLY A 46 19.73 -6.91 -4.63
C GLY A 46 19.92 -6.81 -6.14
N ASN A 47 20.15 -7.95 -6.81
CA ASN A 47 20.34 -8.02 -8.25
C ASN A 47 19.03 -8.20 -9.00
N LEU A 48 18.98 -7.73 -10.26
CA LEU A 48 17.86 -8.05 -11.15
C LEU A 48 17.80 -9.55 -11.45
N HIS A 49 16.60 -10.12 -11.31
CA HIS A 49 16.24 -11.48 -11.70
C HIS A 49 15.34 -11.51 -12.95
N VAL A 50 15.07 -12.69 -13.53
CA VAL A 50 14.32 -12.86 -14.79
C VAL A 50 12.96 -12.14 -14.80
N GLY A 51 12.24 -12.09 -13.68
CA GLY A 51 11.02 -11.27 -13.56
C GLY A 51 11.22 -9.79 -13.92
N HIS A 52 12.31 -9.16 -13.48
CA HIS A 52 12.65 -7.79 -13.87
C HIS A 52 12.99 -7.69 -15.37
N TRP A 53 13.69 -8.70 -15.91
CA TRP A 53 14.01 -8.72 -17.34
C TRP A 53 12.74 -8.74 -18.19
N TYR A 54 11.76 -9.55 -17.81
CA TYR A 54 10.44 -9.58 -18.43
C TYR A 54 9.72 -8.23 -18.29
N ALA A 55 9.65 -7.69 -17.07
CA ALA A 55 8.97 -6.43 -16.78
C ALA A 55 9.52 -5.23 -17.55
N PHE A 56 10.83 -5.21 -17.85
CA PHE A 56 11.44 -4.12 -18.62
C PHE A 56 11.45 -4.37 -20.13
N SER A 57 11.68 -5.60 -20.59
CA SER A 57 11.82 -5.92 -22.02
C SER A 57 10.51 -5.78 -22.80
N VAL A 58 9.38 -6.23 -22.24
CA VAL A 58 8.08 -6.15 -22.93
C VAL A 58 7.67 -4.69 -23.19
N PRO A 59 7.74 -3.78 -22.21
CA PRO A 59 7.47 -2.37 -22.45
C PRO A 59 8.54 -1.70 -23.32
N ASP A 60 9.81 -2.13 -23.27
CA ASP A 60 10.85 -1.62 -24.17
C ASP A 60 10.53 -1.83 -25.65
N ILE A 61 9.95 -2.99 -26.00
CA ILE A 61 9.47 -3.27 -27.36
C ILE A 61 8.42 -2.24 -27.78
N LEU A 62 7.45 -1.96 -26.92
CA LEU A 62 6.39 -0.97 -27.19
C LEU A 62 6.97 0.44 -27.30
N ALA A 63 7.91 0.82 -26.42
CA ALA A 63 8.57 2.12 -26.47
C ALA A 63 9.32 2.32 -27.80
N ARG A 64 10.06 1.31 -28.26
CA ARG A 64 10.76 1.34 -29.55
C ARG A 64 9.79 1.43 -30.73
N HIS A 65 8.75 0.61 -30.73
CA HIS A 65 7.71 0.64 -31.74
C HIS A 65 7.05 2.03 -31.84
N ALA A 66 6.65 2.61 -30.70
CA ALA A 66 6.07 3.94 -30.63
C ALA A 66 7.02 5.04 -31.16
N ARG A 67 8.32 4.95 -30.86
CA ARG A 67 9.33 5.89 -31.40
C ARG A 67 9.45 5.76 -32.92
N MET A 68 9.45 4.54 -33.44
CA MET A 68 9.51 4.26 -34.89
C MET A 68 8.25 4.75 -35.63
N GLN A 69 7.10 4.80 -34.95
CA GLN A 69 5.87 5.46 -35.45
C GLN A 69 5.93 7.00 -35.37
N GLY A 70 7.06 7.59 -34.98
CA GLY A 70 7.24 9.05 -34.93
C GLY A 70 6.74 9.73 -33.65
N LYS A 71 6.30 8.98 -32.63
CA LYS A 71 5.86 9.56 -31.34
C LYS A 71 7.06 10.12 -30.54
N ASN A 72 6.80 11.10 -29.69
CA ASN A 72 7.73 11.59 -28.67
C ASN A 72 7.59 10.74 -27.41
N VAL A 73 8.43 9.72 -27.25
CA VAL A 73 8.26 8.69 -26.22
C VAL A 73 9.11 8.99 -24.98
N LEU A 74 8.43 9.22 -23.86
CA LEU A 74 9.03 9.16 -22.53
C LEU A 74 8.91 7.72 -22.00
N PHE A 75 10.06 7.08 -21.81
CA PHE A 75 10.17 5.80 -21.09
C PHE A 75 11.19 5.99 -19.97
N PRO A 76 10.76 6.39 -18.76
CA PRO A 76 11.67 6.73 -17.68
C PRO A 76 12.05 5.49 -16.87
N VAL A 77 13.03 5.65 -15.99
CA VAL A 77 13.44 4.66 -15.01
C VAL A 77 13.77 5.37 -13.69
N GLY A 78 13.83 4.62 -12.60
CA GLY A 78 14.32 5.11 -11.32
C GLY A 78 14.53 3.95 -10.37
N PHE A 79 14.57 4.25 -9.07
CA PHE A 79 14.73 3.26 -8.02
C PHE A 79 13.86 3.62 -6.82
N ASP A 80 13.02 2.69 -6.39
CA ASP A 80 12.27 2.83 -5.14
C ASP A 80 13.16 2.44 -3.96
N ALA A 81 13.93 3.41 -3.49
CA ALA A 81 15.10 3.23 -2.66
C ALA A 81 14.88 3.48 -1.16
N PHE A 82 13.65 3.85 -0.75
CA PHE A 82 13.26 3.99 0.66
C PHE A 82 12.43 2.79 1.15
N GLY A 83 12.19 2.76 2.46
CA GLY A 83 11.33 1.77 3.11
C GLY A 83 12.04 0.46 3.47
N LEU A 84 11.26 -0.45 4.08
CA LEU A 84 11.84 -1.65 4.69
C LEU A 84 12.54 -2.62 3.73
N PRO A 85 12.25 -2.73 2.41
CA PRO A 85 12.97 -3.69 1.57
C PRO A 85 14.47 -3.40 1.52
N ALA A 86 14.85 -2.14 1.30
CA ALA A 86 16.25 -1.72 1.24
C ALA A 86 16.91 -1.74 2.63
N GLU A 87 16.20 -1.26 3.65
CA GLU A 87 16.69 -1.22 5.02
C GLU A 87 16.90 -2.63 5.61
N ASN A 88 15.93 -3.52 5.50
CA ASN A 88 16.04 -4.89 6.00
C ASN A 88 17.14 -5.67 5.28
N ALA A 89 17.31 -5.48 3.96
CA ALA A 89 18.39 -6.09 3.22
C ALA A 89 19.76 -5.59 3.71
N ALA A 90 19.90 -4.30 3.97
CA ALA A 90 21.12 -3.74 4.52
C ALA A 90 21.42 -4.27 5.94
N ILE A 91 20.41 -4.31 6.81
CA ILE A 91 20.51 -4.87 8.18
C ILE A 91 20.95 -6.34 8.14
N LYS A 92 20.30 -7.16 7.30
CA LYS A 92 20.63 -8.59 7.14
C LYS A 92 22.09 -8.79 6.73
N ASN A 93 22.62 -7.92 5.88
CA ASN A 93 24.01 -7.95 5.42
C ASN A 93 24.98 -7.18 6.34
N LYS A 94 24.51 -6.62 7.46
CA LYS A 94 25.29 -5.80 8.41
C LYS A 94 25.98 -4.60 7.74
N LEU A 95 25.31 -3.99 6.76
CA LEU A 95 25.81 -2.85 6.00
C LEU A 95 24.99 -1.60 6.31
N ASN A 96 25.62 -0.43 6.12
CA ASN A 96 24.92 0.84 6.19
C ASN A 96 23.86 0.91 5.06
N PRO A 97 22.57 1.19 5.36
CA PRO A 97 21.50 1.21 4.35
C PRO A 97 21.78 2.10 3.15
N ARG A 98 22.36 3.28 3.37
CA ARG A 98 22.73 4.17 2.28
C ARG A 98 23.76 3.52 1.37
N LYS A 99 24.85 2.99 1.93
CA LYS A 99 25.91 2.34 1.13
C LYS A 99 25.39 1.12 0.36
N TRP A 100 24.57 0.29 1.00
CA TRP A 100 23.92 -0.87 0.39
C TRP A 100 23.03 -0.46 -0.78
N THR A 101 22.11 0.47 -0.55
CA THR A 101 21.16 0.97 -1.55
C THR A 101 21.86 1.55 -2.76
N TYR A 102 22.82 2.48 -2.59
CA TYR A 102 23.53 3.08 -3.73
C TYR A 102 24.41 2.06 -4.46
N GLY A 103 25.02 1.10 -3.75
CA GLY A 103 25.77 0.01 -4.38
C GLY A 103 24.89 -0.88 -5.27
N ASN A 104 23.69 -1.22 -4.80
CA ASN A 104 22.73 -1.98 -5.60
C ASN A 104 22.21 -1.17 -6.78
N ILE A 105 21.89 0.11 -6.59
CA ILE A 105 21.51 1.03 -7.67
C ILE A 105 22.58 1.03 -8.78
N ASP A 106 23.85 1.22 -8.42
CA ASP A 106 24.95 1.24 -9.38
C ASP A 106 25.11 -0.08 -10.14
N PHE A 107 24.91 -1.20 -9.45
CA PHE A 107 24.96 -2.52 -10.09
C PHE A 107 23.76 -2.75 -11.02
N MET A 108 22.54 -2.43 -10.57
CA MET A 108 21.32 -2.56 -11.36
C MET A 108 21.33 -1.64 -12.57
N ARG A 109 21.90 -0.43 -12.48
CA ARG A 109 22.16 0.43 -13.65
C ARG A 109 22.98 -0.31 -14.71
N LYS A 110 24.06 -1.01 -14.31
CA LYS A 110 24.87 -1.82 -15.25
C LYS A 110 24.05 -2.94 -15.87
N GLN A 111 23.25 -3.64 -15.07
CA GLN A 111 22.37 -4.72 -15.57
C GLN A 111 21.35 -4.18 -16.58
N MET A 112 20.59 -3.13 -16.24
CA MET A 112 19.60 -2.51 -17.13
C MET A 112 20.23 -1.94 -18.41
N ARG A 113 21.45 -1.40 -18.32
CA ARG A 113 22.19 -0.95 -19.52
C ARG A 113 22.65 -2.12 -20.38
N SER A 114 23.07 -3.23 -19.77
CA SER A 114 23.45 -4.44 -20.51
C SER A 114 22.28 -5.11 -21.23
N MET A 115 21.05 -4.91 -20.74
CA MET A 115 19.83 -5.30 -21.47
C MET A 115 19.62 -4.49 -22.76
N GLY A 116 20.27 -3.33 -22.90
CA GLY A 116 20.02 -2.41 -24.00
C GLY A 116 18.66 -1.71 -23.92
N THR A 117 18.12 -1.51 -22.71
CA THR A 117 16.86 -0.79 -22.48
C THR A 117 16.89 0.63 -23.06
N SER A 118 15.74 1.10 -23.53
CA SER A 118 15.54 2.41 -24.14
C SER A 118 15.07 3.48 -23.15
N PHE A 119 15.54 3.42 -21.92
CA PHE A 119 15.20 4.38 -20.87
C PHE A 119 15.81 5.76 -21.14
N ASP A 120 15.07 6.81 -20.77
CA ASP A 120 15.61 8.16 -20.61
C ASP A 120 16.31 8.29 -19.25
N TRP A 121 17.59 7.91 -19.19
CA TRP A 121 18.41 8.02 -17.98
C TRP A 121 18.59 9.46 -17.48
N SER A 122 18.29 10.48 -18.29
CA SER A 122 18.39 11.87 -17.83
C SER A 122 17.25 12.27 -16.90
N ARG A 123 16.21 11.44 -16.78
CA ARG A 123 15.06 11.61 -15.89
C ARG A 123 15.04 10.56 -14.78
N GLU A 124 16.18 9.95 -14.49
CA GLU A 124 16.32 8.99 -13.41
C GLU A 124 15.98 9.62 -12.05
N VAL A 125 15.21 8.91 -11.24
CA VAL A 125 14.89 9.30 -9.86
C VAL A 125 15.32 8.22 -8.87
N VAL A 126 15.77 8.64 -7.69
CA VAL A 126 16.10 7.76 -6.57
C VAL A 126 15.31 8.26 -5.36
N THR A 127 14.35 7.46 -4.87
CA THR A 127 13.37 7.97 -3.88
C THR A 127 13.99 8.31 -2.52
N CYS A 128 15.14 7.72 -2.19
CA CYS A 128 15.90 8.04 -0.97
C CYS A 128 16.80 9.28 -1.08
N ASP A 129 16.88 9.92 -2.24
CA ASP A 129 17.70 11.12 -2.43
C ASP A 129 16.97 12.37 -1.89
N PRO A 130 17.65 13.27 -1.14
CA PRO A 130 17.04 14.51 -0.66
C PRO A 130 16.45 15.40 -1.75
N SER A 131 16.99 15.35 -2.97
CA SER A 131 16.44 16.07 -4.12
C SER A 131 15.05 15.55 -4.53
N TYR A 132 14.71 14.31 -4.18
CA TYR A 132 13.41 13.69 -4.41
C TYR A 132 12.48 13.84 -3.20
N TYR A 133 12.85 13.30 -2.03
CA TYR A 133 11.91 13.21 -0.90
C TYR A 133 11.57 14.57 -0.27
N LYS A 134 12.31 15.65 -0.57
CA LYS A 134 11.87 17.01 -0.20
C LYS A 134 10.48 17.33 -0.75
N TRP A 135 10.11 16.73 -1.90
CA TRP A 135 8.79 16.90 -2.50
C TRP A 135 7.72 16.06 -1.84
N THR A 136 8.05 14.89 -1.30
CA THR A 136 7.10 14.10 -0.50
C THR A 136 6.84 14.77 0.84
N GLN A 137 7.86 15.35 1.47
CA GLN A 137 7.71 16.23 2.65
C GLN A 137 6.82 17.44 2.32
N TRP A 138 7.09 18.13 1.21
CA TRP A 138 6.26 19.26 0.78
C TRP A 138 4.81 18.86 0.51
N GLN A 139 4.57 17.71 -0.13
CA GLN A 139 3.23 17.20 -0.42
C GLN A 139 2.48 16.83 0.87
N PHE A 140 3.16 16.19 1.82
CA PHE A 140 2.61 15.91 3.15
C PHE A 140 2.17 17.21 3.85
N LEU A 141 2.97 18.28 3.78
CA LEU A 141 2.58 19.58 4.31
C LEU A 141 1.35 20.16 3.61
N GLN A 142 1.16 19.92 2.30
CA GLN A 142 -0.07 20.33 1.62
C GLN A 142 -1.28 19.53 2.11
N PHE A 143 -1.13 18.23 2.31
CA PHE A 143 -2.20 17.39 2.88
C PHE A 143 -2.55 17.83 4.30
N PHE A 144 -1.54 18.11 5.12
CA PHE A 144 -1.73 18.62 6.48
C PHE A 144 -2.50 19.95 6.49
N LYS A 145 -2.08 20.92 5.67
CA LYS A 145 -2.77 22.22 5.52
C LYS A 145 -4.22 22.09 5.05
N LYS A 146 -4.54 21.04 4.30
CA LYS A 146 -5.90 20.74 3.82
C LYS A 146 -6.70 19.84 4.77
N GLY A 147 -6.16 19.49 5.95
CA GLY A 147 -6.83 18.60 6.90
C GLY A 147 -6.92 17.14 6.45
N LEU A 148 -6.15 16.75 5.42
CA LEU A 148 -6.08 15.40 4.87
C LEU A 148 -5.01 14.54 5.56
N ALA A 149 -4.00 15.14 6.19
CA ALA A 149 -3.05 14.44 7.06
C ALA A 149 -3.31 14.82 8.52
N TYR A 150 -3.44 13.83 9.39
CA TYR A 150 -3.79 14.05 10.81
C TYR A 150 -3.17 12.97 11.72
N ARG A 151 -3.08 13.24 13.02
CA ARG A 151 -2.65 12.26 14.02
C ARG A 151 -3.85 11.71 14.78
N LYS A 152 -3.87 10.40 15.01
CA LYS A 152 -4.88 9.70 15.81
C LYS A 152 -4.26 8.51 16.51
N GLU A 153 -4.63 8.26 17.76
CA GLU A 153 -4.34 6.99 18.43
C GLU A 153 -5.08 5.88 17.68
N THR A 154 -4.31 4.94 17.15
CA THR A 154 -4.83 3.89 16.30
C THR A 154 -4.19 2.57 16.69
N ALA A 155 -5.00 1.52 16.79
CA ALA A 155 -4.52 0.16 16.80
C ALA A 155 -3.78 -0.10 15.49
N VAL A 156 -2.46 -0.25 15.57
CA VAL A 156 -1.60 -0.46 14.41
C VAL A 156 -1.11 -1.88 14.35
N ASN A 157 -1.02 -2.42 13.13
CA ASN A 157 -0.32 -3.65 12.85
C ASN A 157 1.18 -3.42 13.14
N TRP A 158 1.74 -4.13 14.10
CA TRP A 158 3.16 -4.05 14.46
C TRP A 158 3.86 -5.36 14.13
N CYS A 159 4.94 -5.29 13.36
CA CYS A 159 5.80 -6.45 13.14
C CYS A 159 6.93 -6.46 14.19
N PRO A 160 6.98 -7.45 15.11
CA PRO A 160 8.02 -7.50 16.13
C PRO A 160 9.43 -7.76 15.56
N SER A 161 9.51 -8.47 14.43
CA SER A 161 10.78 -8.73 13.74
C SER A 161 11.31 -7.48 13.04
N CYS A 162 10.47 -6.80 12.25
CA CYS A 162 10.86 -5.57 11.54
C CYS A 162 10.90 -4.33 12.45
N LYS A 163 10.34 -4.41 13.66
CA LYS A 163 10.27 -3.32 14.64
C LYS A 163 9.64 -2.04 14.05
N THR A 164 8.54 -2.21 13.34
CA THR A 164 7.85 -1.11 12.66
C THR A 164 6.35 -1.38 12.52
N VAL A 165 5.61 -0.31 12.27
CA VAL A 165 4.20 -0.37 11.92
C VAL A 165 4.01 -0.81 10.46
N LEU A 166 2.94 -1.55 10.20
CA LEU A 166 2.52 -2.02 8.89
C LEU A 166 1.16 -1.40 8.54
N ALA A 167 0.98 -0.99 7.29
CA ALA A 167 -0.35 -0.71 6.77
C ALA A 167 -1.18 -2.00 6.67
N ASN A 168 -2.50 -1.91 6.56
CA ASN A 168 -3.36 -3.11 6.45
C ASN A 168 -2.99 -3.95 5.22
N GLU A 169 -2.61 -3.29 4.14
CA GLU A 169 -2.17 -3.89 2.87
C GLU A 169 -0.88 -4.70 3.01
N GLN A 170 -0.09 -4.47 4.07
CA GLN A 170 1.20 -5.14 4.31
C GLN A 170 1.07 -6.36 5.25
N VAL A 171 -0.16 -6.74 5.62
CA VAL A 171 -0.47 -7.90 6.46
C VAL A 171 -1.17 -8.96 5.63
N GLU A 172 -0.48 -10.06 5.37
CA GLU A 172 -0.98 -11.20 4.60
C GLU A 172 -1.27 -12.37 5.55
N ASN A 173 -2.54 -12.76 5.67
CA ASN A 173 -2.96 -13.84 6.57
C ASN A 173 -2.37 -13.72 7.99
N GLY A 174 -2.18 -12.49 8.47
CA GLY A 174 -1.77 -12.19 9.85
C GLY A 174 -0.29 -12.11 10.07
N HIS A 175 0.44 -12.24 8.97
CA HIS A 175 1.86 -12.23 8.96
C HIS A 175 2.32 -11.03 8.15
N CYS A 176 3.47 -10.49 8.51
CA CYS A 176 4.12 -9.46 7.74
C CYS A 176 4.37 -9.98 6.31
N GLU A 177 3.96 -9.24 5.28
CA GLU A 177 4.15 -9.60 3.87
C GLU A 177 5.62 -9.99 3.54
N ARG A 178 6.58 -9.45 4.31
CA ARG A 178 8.03 -9.54 4.04
C ARG A 178 8.70 -10.67 4.81
N CYS A 179 8.69 -10.59 6.13
CA CYS A 179 9.41 -11.53 7.00
C CYS A 179 8.55 -12.70 7.47
N LYS A 180 7.25 -12.70 7.14
CA LYS A 180 6.28 -13.72 7.51
C LYS A 180 6.14 -13.94 9.02
N THR A 181 6.62 -13.00 9.86
CA THR A 181 6.40 -13.02 11.31
C THR A 181 4.97 -12.61 11.61
N GLU A 182 4.37 -13.25 12.62
CA GLU A 182 3.05 -12.88 13.11
C GLU A 182 3.01 -11.39 13.53
N VAL A 183 1.95 -10.72 13.10
CA VAL A 183 1.70 -9.31 13.36
C VAL A 183 0.90 -9.19 14.65
N VAL A 184 1.32 -8.26 15.51
CA VAL A 184 0.65 -7.97 16.78
C VAL A 184 -0.01 -6.59 16.71
N GLN A 185 -1.13 -6.38 17.42
CA GLN A 185 -1.73 -5.05 17.54
C GLN A 185 -1.07 -4.24 18.65
N LYS A 186 -0.81 -2.95 18.39
CA LYS A 186 -0.39 -1.98 19.41
C LYS A 186 -1.15 -0.67 19.25
N GLU A 187 -1.53 -0.06 20.35
CA GLU A 187 -2.05 1.32 20.32
C GLU A 187 -0.89 2.30 20.20
N MET A 188 -0.89 3.11 19.14
CA MET A 188 0.15 4.10 18.91
C MET A 188 -0.42 5.36 18.25
N LEU A 189 0.12 6.52 18.61
CA LEU A 189 -0.20 7.78 17.95
C LEU A 189 0.49 7.87 16.59
N GLN A 190 -0.27 7.62 15.51
CA GLN A 190 0.25 7.59 14.13
C GLN A 190 -0.26 8.74 13.27
N TRP A 191 0.46 9.03 12.19
CA TRP A 191 -0.01 9.87 11.10
C TRP A 191 -0.87 9.04 10.14
N ASN A 192 -2.02 9.59 9.78
CA ASN A 192 -2.97 8.99 8.84
C ASN A 192 -3.27 9.96 7.71
N LEU A 193 -3.57 9.42 6.53
CA LEU A 193 -4.10 10.17 5.40
C LEU A 193 -5.58 9.85 5.24
N LYS A 194 -6.43 10.87 5.12
CA LYS A 194 -7.88 10.74 4.89
C LYS A 194 -8.20 10.32 3.46
N ILE A 195 -7.71 9.15 3.06
CA ILE A 195 -8.05 8.57 1.76
C ILE A 195 -9.55 8.24 1.66
N THR A 196 -10.21 8.00 2.79
CA THR A 196 -11.65 7.77 2.89
C THR A 196 -12.48 8.95 2.41
N ASP A 197 -12.00 10.20 2.52
CA ASP A 197 -12.66 11.39 1.95
C ASP A 197 -12.75 11.32 0.41
N TYR A 198 -12.00 10.40 -0.21
CA TYR A 198 -11.99 10.13 -1.65
C TYR A 198 -12.54 8.74 -2.00
N ALA A 199 -13.09 7.97 -1.06
CA ALA A 199 -13.49 6.57 -1.28
C ALA A 199 -14.50 6.41 -2.42
N ASP A 200 -15.56 7.23 -2.45
CA ASP A 200 -16.57 7.17 -3.52
C ASP A 200 -15.97 7.47 -4.89
N ARG A 201 -15.11 8.49 -4.98
CA ARG A 201 -14.42 8.81 -6.23
C ARG A 201 -13.47 7.70 -6.66
N LEU A 202 -12.69 7.15 -5.74
CA LEU A 202 -11.78 6.03 -6.01
C LEU A 202 -12.54 4.79 -6.46
N HIS A 203 -13.79 4.61 -6.02
CA HIS A 203 -14.66 3.52 -6.47
C HIS A 203 -15.27 3.81 -7.85
N ASP A 204 -15.88 4.99 -8.03
CA ASP A 204 -16.67 5.32 -9.22
C ASP A 204 -15.78 5.62 -10.43
N ASP A 205 -14.64 6.29 -10.22
CA ASP A 205 -13.70 6.65 -11.29
C ASP A 205 -13.01 5.40 -11.91
N LEU A 206 -13.08 4.21 -11.29
CA LEU A 206 -12.61 2.95 -11.89
C LEU A 206 -13.30 2.62 -13.22
N ALA A 207 -14.55 3.08 -13.40
CA ALA A 207 -15.28 2.90 -14.65
C ALA A 207 -14.64 3.66 -15.82
N LEU A 208 -13.87 4.72 -15.54
CA LEU A 208 -13.21 5.56 -16.54
C LEU A 208 -11.87 4.97 -17.02
N LEU A 209 -11.33 3.97 -16.32
CA LEU A 209 -10.00 3.42 -16.57
C LEU A 209 -10.06 2.29 -17.61
N ASP A 210 -9.14 2.32 -18.57
CA ASP A 210 -8.87 1.20 -19.49
C ASP A 210 -7.96 0.16 -18.81
N TRP A 211 -8.46 -0.42 -17.70
CA TRP A 211 -7.75 -1.40 -16.88
C TRP A 211 -8.46 -2.76 -16.92
N PRO A 212 -7.73 -3.87 -16.71
CA PRO A 212 -8.33 -5.19 -16.57
C PRO A 212 -9.39 -5.23 -15.46
N GLU A 213 -10.56 -5.80 -15.75
CA GLU A 213 -11.67 -5.87 -14.79
C GLU A 213 -11.32 -6.55 -13.47
N PRO A 214 -10.52 -7.64 -13.43
CA PRO A 214 -10.11 -8.25 -12.15
C PRO A 214 -9.38 -7.29 -11.20
N ILE A 215 -8.62 -6.33 -11.74
CA ILE A 215 -7.93 -5.31 -10.93
C ILE A 215 -8.93 -4.31 -10.37
N LYS A 216 -9.90 -3.88 -11.20
CA LYS A 216 -10.97 -2.98 -10.75
C LYS A 216 -11.83 -3.65 -9.67
N ASP A 217 -12.21 -4.91 -9.86
CA ASP A 217 -12.99 -5.67 -8.89
C ASP A 217 -12.26 -5.83 -7.55
N ALA A 218 -10.96 -6.11 -7.58
CA ALA A 218 -10.14 -6.17 -6.37
C ALA A 218 -10.14 -4.82 -5.62
N GLN A 219 -10.04 -3.69 -6.34
CA GLN A 219 -10.11 -2.36 -5.72
C GLN A 219 -11.51 -2.02 -5.20
N ARG A 220 -12.60 -2.32 -5.94
CA ARG A 220 -13.97 -2.13 -5.44
C ARG A 220 -14.22 -2.94 -4.17
N ALA A 221 -13.74 -4.20 -4.16
CA ALA A 221 -13.85 -5.06 -2.98
C ALA A 221 -13.02 -4.54 -1.80
N TRP A 222 -11.84 -3.96 -2.06
CA TRP A 222 -10.99 -3.34 -1.04
C TRP A 222 -11.62 -2.09 -0.43
N ILE A 223 -12.17 -1.20 -1.26
CA ILE A 223 -12.89 0.01 -0.81
C ILE A 223 -14.15 -0.39 -0.03
N GLY A 224 -14.87 -1.42 -0.49
CA GLY A 224 -15.95 -2.04 0.26
C GLY A 224 -17.16 -1.13 0.48
N ARG A 225 -17.47 -0.24 -0.48
CA ARG A 225 -18.64 0.66 -0.43
C ARG A 225 -19.91 -0.16 -0.16
N SER A 226 -20.68 0.26 0.84
CA SER A 226 -21.95 -0.36 1.20
C SER A 226 -22.96 0.68 1.62
N GLU A 227 -24.20 0.53 1.15
CA GLU A 227 -25.32 1.37 1.53
C GLU A 227 -26.17 0.63 2.57
N GLY A 228 -26.61 1.36 3.59
CA GLY A 228 -27.29 0.78 4.74
C GLY A 228 -27.94 1.84 5.60
N ALA A 229 -28.43 1.42 6.76
CA ALA A 229 -29.05 2.29 7.75
C ALA A 229 -28.29 2.22 9.08
N GLU A 230 -28.19 3.37 9.75
CA GLU A 230 -27.88 3.42 11.18
C GLU A 230 -29.18 3.35 11.98
N ILE A 231 -29.28 2.39 12.89
CA ILE A 231 -30.46 2.13 13.71
C ILE A 231 -30.06 2.29 15.18
N SER A 232 -30.82 3.09 15.92
CA SER A 232 -30.61 3.32 17.35
C SER A 232 -31.56 2.44 18.18
N PHE A 233 -31.00 1.50 18.94
CA PHE A 233 -31.72 0.65 19.88
C PHE A 233 -31.67 1.28 21.28
N GLN A 234 -32.83 1.64 21.82
CA GLN A 234 -32.94 2.14 23.19
C GLN A 234 -32.74 1.00 24.18
N LEU A 235 -31.92 1.22 25.20
CA LEU A 235 -31.68 0.23 26.24
C LEU A 235 -32.79 0.26 27.29
N SER A 236 -33.32 -0.91 27.62
CA SER A 236 -34.35 -1.07 28.64
C SER A 236 -33.76 -1.43 30.00
N GLY A 237 -34.25 -0.83 31.07
CA GLY A 237 -33.85 -1.10 32.45
C GLY A 237 -33.49 0.18 33.21
N ALA A 238 -33.74 0.19 34.53
CA ALA A 238 -33.53 1.37 35.36
C ALA A 238 -32.09 1.92 35.29
N SER A 239 -31.11 1.05 35.07
CA SER A 239 -29.69 1.38 34.99
C SER A 239 -29.23 1.91 33.63
N PHE A 240 -30.10 1.92 32.61
CA PHE A 240 -29.76 2.29 31.23
C PHE A 240 -30.66 3.41 30.70
N GLN A 241 -31.31 4.16 31.60
CA GLN A 241 -32.34 5.11 31.23
C GLN A 241 -31.79 6.24 30.35
N GLY A 242 -32.25 6.29 29.09
CA GLY A 242 -31.81 7.28 28.10
C GLY A 242 -30.57 6.87 27.30
N GLU A 243 -30.03 5.68 27.51
CA GLU A 243 -28.92 5.14 26.72
C GLU A 243 -29.42 4.40 25.48
N SER A 244 -28.61 4.46 24.40
CA SER A 244 -28.91 3.75 23.16
C SER A 244 -27.66 3.19 22.50
N ILE A 245 -27.83 2.08 21.80
CA ILE A 245 -26.80 1.46 20.97
C ILE A 245 -27.12 1.77 19.51
N LYS A 246 -26.17 2.41 18.83
CA LYS A 246 -26.23 2.62 17.38
C LYS A 246 -25.59 1.43 16.67
N VAL A 247 -26.30 0.89 15.68
CA VAL A 247 -25.78 -0.18 14.81
C VAL A 247 -25.92 0.20 13.35
N PHE A 248 -24.93 -0.17 12.54
CA PHE A 248 -25.02 -0.07 11.09
C PHE A 248 -25.45 -1.43 10.50
N THR A 249 -26.38 -1.42 9.55
CA THR A 249 -26.77 -2.62 8.81
C THR A 249 -27.03 -2.30 7.34
N THR A 250 -26.58 -3.18 6.44
CA THR A 250 -26.95 -3.16 5.01
C THR A 250 -28.28 -3.87 4.75
N ARG A 251 -28.93 -4.40 5.80
CA ARG A 251 -30.16 -5.20 5.76
C ARG A 251 -31.19 -4.66 6.76
N ALA A 252 -31.59 -3.40 6.57
CA ALA A 252 -32.62 -2.78 7.41
C ALA A 252 -33.99 -3.49 7.27
N ASP A 253 -34.22 -4.15 6.13
CA ASP A 253 -35.40 -4.97 5.86
C ASP A 253 -35.56 -6.14 6.86
N THR A 254 -34.47 -6.60 7.47
CA THR A 254 -34.51 -7.71 8.44
C THR A 254 -34.64 -7.24 9.89
N LEU A 255 -34.93 -5.96 10.15
CA LEU A 255 -34.95 -5.40 11.51
C LEU A 255 -35.91 -6.13 12.45
N TYR A 256 -37.11 -6.50 11.99
CA TYR A 256 -38.08 -7.25 12.81
C TYR A 256 -37.62 -8.66 13.19
N GLY A 257 -36.57 -9.18 12.53
CA GLY A 257 -35.94 -10.45 12.88
C GLY A 257 -34.74 -10.32 13.82
N ALA A 258 -34.38 -9.11 14.26
CA ALA A 258 -33.27 -8.90 15.19
C ALA A 258 -33.67 -9.39 16.60
N THR A 259 -33.03 -10.47 17.06
CA THR A 259 -33.34 -11.10 18.36
C THR A 259 -32.38 -10.70 19.48
N TYR A 260 -31.19 -10.21 19.16
CA TYR A 260 -30.22 -9.69 20.11
C TYR A 260 -29.21 -8.78 19.39
N LEU A 261 -28.45 -8.00 20.18
CA LEU A 261 -27.33 -7.19 19.70
C LEU A 261 -26.00 -7.81 20.14
N VAL A 262 -24.95 -7.60 19.35
CA VAL A 262 -23.59 -8.02 19.68
C VAL A 262 -22.71 -6.79 19.74
N LEU A 263 -22.03 -6.59 20.87
CA LEU A 263 -21.08 -5.50 21.06
C LEU A 263 -19.65 -6.02 20.91
N ALA A 264 -18.79 -5.20 20.29
CA ALA A 264 -17.36 -5.46 20.29
C ALA A 264 -16.83 -5.43 21.74
N PRO A 265 -15.82 -6.25 22.09
CA PRO A 265 -15.21 -6.25 23.42
C PRO A 265 -14.59 -4.90 23.84
N GLU A 266 -14.37 -4.00 22.88
CA GLU A 266 -13.83 -2.66 23.09
C GLU A 266 -14.88 -1.55 22.96
N HIS A 267 -16.17 -1.91 22.90
CA HIS A 267 -17.23 -0.93 22.77
C HIS A 267 -17.30 -0.05 24.04
N PRO A 268 -17.32 1.30 23.94
CA PRO A 268 -17.26 2.20 25.10
C PRO A 268 -18.33 1.99 26.17
N LEU A 269 -19.53 1.54 25.75
CA LEU A 269 -20.61 1.18 26.66
C LEU A 269 -20.18 0.12 27.69
N LEU A 270 -19.32 -0.83 27.31
CA LEU A 270 -18.84 -1.86 28.25
C LEU A 270 -17.96 -1.25 29.35
N ASP A 271 -17.18 -0.21 29.05
CA ASP A 271 -16.37 0.49 30.05
C ASP A 271 -17.24 1.37 30.95
N GLN A 272 -18.29 2.00 30.41
CA GLN A 272 -19.29 2.73 31.20
C GLN A 272 -20.02 1.79 32.16
N LEU A 273 -20.46 0.64 31.67
CA LEU A 273 -21.10 -0.37 32.51
C LEU A 273 -20.15 -0.88 33.58
N ARG A 274 -18.86 -1.08 33.26
CA ARG A 274 -17.83 -1.48 34.23
C ARG A 274 -17.75 -0.52 35.41
N ALA A 275 -17.93 0.77 35.16
CA ALA A 275 -17.80 1.80 36.18
C ALA A 275 -19.04 1.97 37.07
N SER A 276 -20.25 1.75 36.56
CA SER A 276 -21.49 2.16 37.25
C SER A 276 -22.48 1.03 37.57
N SER A 277 -22.43 -0.10 36.88
CA SER A 277 -23.55 -1.06 36.88
C SER A 277 -23.15 -2.50 36.52
N PHE A 278 -21.86 -2.81 36.54
CA PHE A 278 -21.36 -4.06 35.98
C PHE A 278 -21.81 -5.30 36.78
N GLU A 279 -21.98 -5.14 38.09
CA GLU A 279 -22.50 -6.19 38.98
C GLU A 279 -23.98 -6.52 38.72
N LEU A 280 -24.70 -5.69 37.96
CA LEU A 280 -26.08 -5.94 37.55
C LEU A 280 -26.17 -6.95 36.40
N LEU A 281 -25.04 -7.27 35.75
CA LEU A 281 -24.95 -8.36 34.79
C LEU A 281 -24.80 -9.67 35.58
N GLY A 282 -25.77 -10.58 35.44
CA GLY A 282 -25.72 -11.90 36.10
C GLY A 282 -24.50 -12.76 35.73
N ASN A 283 -23.76 -12.38 34.69
CA ASN A 283 -22.54 -13.02 34.20
C ASN A 283 -21.34 -12.05 34.08
N ALA A 284 -21.28 -11.02 34.93
CA ALA A 284 -20.25 -9.98 34.90
C ALA A 284 -18.81 -10.53 34.78
N GLU A 285 -18.43 -11.48 35.64
CA GLU A 285 -17.06 -12.03 35.65
C GLU A 285 -16.70 -12.75 34.34
N GLU A 286 -17.66 -13.45 33.72
CA GLU A 286 -17.45 -14.08 32.41
C GLU A 286 -17.21 -13.03 31.32
N VAL A 287 -17.96 -11.92 31.35
CA VAL A 287 -17.78 -10.81 30.40
C VAL A 287 -16.42 -10.14 30.60
N LYS A 288 -15.98 -9.90 31.84
CA LYS A 288 -14.63 -9.36 32.11
C LYS A 288 -13.55 -10.26 31.54
N HIS A 289 -13.63 -11.55 31.86
CA HIS A 289 -12.68 -12.54 31.40
C HIS A 289 -12.65 -12.62 29.86
N TYR A 290 -13.82 -12.57 29.21
CA TYR A 290 -13.90 -12.56 27.75
C TYR A 290 -13.27 -11.31 27.14
N ILE A 291 -13.50 -10.12 27.70
CA ILE A 291 -12.89 -8.87 27.23
C ILE A 291 -11.36 -8.94 27.35
N GLU A 292 -10.84 -9.41 28.48
CA GLU A 292 -9.40 -9.58 28.70
C GLU A 292 -8.80 -10.56 27.69
N LYS A 293 -9.40 -11.74 27.54
CA LYS A 293 -8.99 -12.74 26.55
C LYS A 293 -9.09 -12.25 25.11
N ALA A 294 -10.09 -11.44 24.79
CA ALA A 294 -10.25 -10.84 23.46
C ALA A 294 -9.17 -9.78 23.18
N ARG A 295 -8.77 -9.00 24.19
CA ARG A 295 -7.65 -8.05 24.11
C ARG A 295 -6.32 -8.77 23.93
N GLU A 296 -6.11 -9.89 24.61
CA GLU A 296 -4.94 -10.77 24.41
C GLU A 296 -4.95 -11.41 23.01
N ARG A 297 -6.11 -11.89 22.53
CA ARG A 297 -6.24 -12.41 21.17
C ARG A 297 -6.05 -11.35 20.08
N LYS A 298 -6.38 -10.08 20.33
CA LYS A 298 -6.03 -8.98 19.41
C LYS A 298 -4.50 -8.85 19.25
N GLN A 299 -3.70 -9.25 20.24
CA GLN A 299 -2.25 -9.29 20.09
C GLN A 299 -1.78 -10.46 19.20
N ASN A 300 -2.58 -11.53 19.03
CA ASN A 300 -2.26 -12.69 18.20
C ASN A 300 -3.25 -12.79 17.01
N TRP A 301 -2.94 -12.09 15.92
CA TRP A 301 -3.81 -11.95 14.74
C TRP A 301 -4.14 -13.30 14.05
N SER A 302 -3.32 -14.34 14.24
CA SER A 302 -3.37 -15.63 13.53
C SER A 302 -4.72 -16.36 13.57
N ASP A 303 -5.58 -16.10 14.56
CA ASP A 303 -6.87 -16.80 14.73
C ASP A 303 -8.06 -16.18 13.97
N ARG A 304 -7.89 -15.00 13.34
CA ARG A 304 -8.97 -14.42 12.51
C ARG A 304 -9.01 -15.10 11.14
N LYS A 305 -9.69 -16.25 11.03
CA LYS A 305 -10.28 -16.69 9.75
C LYS A 305 -11.33 -15.67 9.34
N ILE A 306 -10.92 -14.68 8.52
CA ILE A 306 -11.83 -13.67 7.97
C ILE A 306 -12.79 -14.35 6.99
N LYS A 307 -13.92 -14.81 7.50
CA LYS A 307 -15.20 -14.83 6.77
C LYS A 307 -16.03 -13.68 7.33
N GLY A 308 -15.96 -12.51 6.69
CA GLY A 308 -16.78 -11.37 7.08
C GLY A 308 -16.07 -10.04 6.89
N ARG A 309 -16.49 -9.33 5.84
CA ARG A 309 -16.19 -7.93 5.59
C ARG A 309 -16.79 -7.08 6.71
N GLN A 310 -16.02 -6.13 7.24
CA GLN A 310 -16.41 -4.81 7.77
C GLN A 310 -15.36 -4.33 8.79
N ALA A 311 -14.63 -3.27 8.44
CA ALA A 311 -13.91 -2.42 9.39
C ALA A 311 -13.59 -1.07 8.72
N TRP A 312 -14.63 -0.39 8.26
CA TRP A 312 -14.55 1.03 7.91
C TRP A 312 -15.80 1.69 8.49
N ASN A 313 -15.64 2.23 9.70
CA ASN A 313 -16.31 3.40 10.27
C ASN A 313 -15.64 3.74 11.60
#